data_AF-A0A255ZJ16-F1
#
_entry.id   AF-A0A255ZJ16-F1
#
_cell.length_a   1.000
_cell.length_b   1.000
_cell.length_c   1.000
_cell.angle_alpha   90.00
_cell.angle_beta   90.00
_cell.angle_gamma   90.00
#
_symmetry.space_group_name_H-M   'P 1'
#
loop_
_entity.id
_entity.type
_entity.pdbx_description
1 polymer ?
#
loop_
_entity_poly.entity_id
_entity_poly.type
_entity_poly.pdbx_seq_one_letter_code
_entity_poly.pdbx_strand_id
1 'polypeptide(L)'
;MKLAFAKKIRQLRLLKNHTVKEVAFYLEIDASTYHRLESGKSSNWLKYLPKLLEFYKINEEQLFLGLPEDVVARKAVENNHAADSYLLNFFQKEIEKRDDLLNGLKKDLEQLRALNDKQFKELRFLKKNTF
;
A
#
# COMPACT_ATOMS: atom_id res chain seq x y z
N MET A 1 -6.19 -12.19 -4.14
CA MET A 1 -5.63 -11.66 -2.86
C MET A 1 -4.95 -12.71 -1.98
N LYS A 2 -5.65 -13.77 -1.53
CA LYS A 2 -5.11 -14.79 -0.58
C LYS A 2 -3.74 -15.38 -0.95
N LEU A 3 -3.54 -15.76 -2.21
CA LEU A 3 -2.29 -16.40 -2.66
C LEU A 3 -1.10 -15.44 -2.67
N ALA A 4 -1.33 -14.17 -3.04
CA ALA A 4 -0.28 -13.16 -3.10
C ALA A 4 0.24 -12.82 -1.69
N PHE A 5 -0.68 -12.67 -0.73
CA PHE A 5 -0.36 -12.49 0.68
C PHE A 5 0.40 -13.69 1.27
N ALA A 6 -0.08 -14.90 0.99
CA ALA A 6 0.56 -16.13 1.43
C ALA A 6 2.02 -16.25 0.92
N LYS A 7 2.25 -15.90 -0.36
CA LYS A 7 3.59 -15.82 -0.95
C LYS A 7 4.46 -14.76 -0.27
N LYS A 8 3.91 -13.57 0.01
CA LYS A 8 4.64 -12.48 0.67
C LYS A 8 5.08 -12.86 2.08
N ILE A 9 4.20 -13.47 2.88
CA ILE A 9 4.57 -13.96 4.23
C ILE A 9 5.68 -14.99 4.15
N ARG A 10 5.56 -15.94 3.22
CA ARG A 10 6.61 -16.95 3.02
C ARG A 10 7.94 -16.31 2.66
N GLN A 11 7.94 -15.31 1.78
CA GLN A 11 9.13 -14.55 1.43
C GLN A 11 9.72 -13.83 2.64
N LEU A 12 8.90 -13.10 3.42
CA LEU A 12 9.34 -12.43 4.64
C LEU A 12 9.98 -13.40 5.64
N ARG A 13 9.34 -14.56 5.85
CA ARG A 13 9.86 -15.61 6.72
C ARG A 13 11.24 -16.07 6.27
N LEU A 14 11.38 -16.39 4.98
CA LEU A 14 12.64 -16.86 4.40
C LEU A 14 13.73 -15.78 4.44
N LEU A 15 13.41 -14.53 4.11
CA LEU A 15 14.34 -13.40 4.15
C LEU A 15 14.87 -13.11 5.55
N LYS A 16 14.06 -13.36 6.58
CA LYS A 16 14.42 -13.19 7.99
C LYS A 16 14.98 -14.47 8.63
N ASN A 17 15.19 -15.53 7.83
CA ASN A 17 15.67 -16.84 8.29
C ASN A 17 14.84 -17.48 9.41
N HIS A 18 13.53 -17.20 9.45
CA HIS A 18 12.63 -17.79 10.43
C HIS A 18 12.13 -19.16 9.99
N THR A 19 12.02 -20.08 10.94
CA THR A 19 11.40 -21.38 10.70
C THR A 19 9.87 -21.26 10.77
N VAL A 20 9.16 -22.18 10.10
CA VAL A 20 7.69 -22.25 10.22
C VAL A 20 7.25 -22.41 11.68
N LYS A 21 8.01 -23.18 12.48
CA LYS A 21 7.71 -23.42 13.89
C LYS A 21 7.85 -22.14 14.73
N GLU A 22 8.89 -21.34 14.50
CA GLU A 22 9.08 -20.06 15.22
C GLU A 22 7.92 -19.11 14.98
N VAL A 23 7.51 -18.92 13.72
CA VAL A 23 6.41 -18.00 13.42
C VAL A 23 5.08 -18.56 13.91
N ALA A 24 4.85 -19.87 13.76
CA ALA A 24 3.65 -20.52 14.27
C ALA A 24 3.53 -20.39 15.79
N PHE A 25 4.63 -20.57 16.51
CA PHE A 25 4.71 -20.38 17.96
C PHE A 25 4.34 -18.96 18.37
N TYR A 26 4.93 -17.94 17.72
CA TYR A 26 4.61 -16.54 18.01
C TYR A 26 3.13 -16.19 17.70
N LEU A 27 2.57 -16.77 16.65
CA LEU A 27 1.17 -16.58 16.28
C LEU A 27 0.19 -17.39 17.12
N GLU A 28 0.67 -18.22 18.06
CA GLU A 28 -0.11 -19.14 18.88
C GLU A 28 -0.98 -20.09 18.03
N ILE A 29 -0.37 -20.68 17.00
CA ILE A 29 -1.04 -21.66 16.13
C ILE A 29 -0.14 -22.85 15.86
N ASP A 30 -0.75 -23.94 15.41
CA ASP A 30 0.00 -25.10 14.96
C ASP A 30 0.80 -24.80 13.69
N ALA A 31 1.97 -25.46 13.57
CA ALA A 31 2.81 -25.40 12.37
C ALA A 31 2.04 -25.81 11.10
N SER A 32 1.09 -26.76 11.21
CA SER A 32 0.21 -27.16 10.10
C SER A 32 -0.73 -26.04 9.67
N THR A 33 -1.26 -25.27 10.64
CA THR A 33 -2.10 -24.09 10.39
C THR A 33 -1.29 -22.99 9.71
N TYR A 34 -0.05 -22.75 10.16
CA TYR A 34 0.84 -21.80 9.50
C TYR A 34 1.24 -22.25 8.08
N HIS A 35 1.50 -23.54 7.85
CA HIS A 35 1.74 -24.05 6.51
C HIS A 35 0.56 -23.83 5.56
N ARG A 36 -0.67 -24.03 6.06
CA ARG A 36 -1.88 -23.71 5.29
C ARG A 36 -1.97 -22.22 4.98
N LEU A 37 -1.53 -21.36 5.89
CA LEU A 37 -1.45 -19.91 5.69
C LEU A 37 -0.49 -19.56 4.55
N GLU A 38 0.74 -20.07 4.57
CA GLU A 38 1.72 -19.84 3.48
C GLU A 38 1.33 -20.47 2.14
N SER A 39 0.50 -21.50 2.14
CA SER A 39 -0.02 -22.12 0.92
C SER A 39 -1.19 -21.35 0.29
N GLY A 40 -1.74 -20.35 0.99
CA GLY A 40 -2.94 -19.61 0.55
C GLY A 40 -4.26 -20.39 0.68
N LYS A 41 -4.23 -21.60 1.24
CA LYS A 41 -5.42 -22.44 1.51
C LYS A 41 -6.23 -21.98 2.73
N SER A 42 -5.67 -21.10 3.56
CA SER A 42 -6.39 -20.49 4.69
C SER A 42 -7.19 -19.28 4.24
N SER A 43 -8.49 -19.25 4.55
CA SER A 43 -9.36 -18.08 4.34
C SER A 43 -9.16 -17.00 5.42
N ASN A 44 -8.63 -17.38 6.59
CA ASN A 44 -8.62 -16.55 7.77
C ASN A 44 -7.20 -16.06 8.10
N TRP A 45 -6.47 -15.58 7.08
CA TRP A 45 -5.12 -15.05 7.26
C TRP A 45 -5.13 -13.68 7.96
N LEU A 46 -6.19 -12.90 7.75
CA LEU A 46 -6.27 -11.51 8.22
C LEU A 46 -6.31 -11.42 9.75
N LYS A 47 -6.92 -12.38 10.44
CA LYS A 47 -6.90 -12.41 11.92
C LYS A 47 -5.48 -12.49 12.51
N TYR A 48 -4.51 -12.96 11.74
CA TYR A 48 -3.12 -13.04 12.16
C TYR A 48 -2.29 -11.82 11.74
N LEU A 49 -2.87 -10.92 10.94
CA LEU A 49 -2.15 -9.78 10.36
C LEU A 49 -1.51 -8.89 11.44
N PRO A 50 -2.20 -8.48 12.53
CA PRO A 50 -1.56 -7.63 13.54
C PRO A 50 -0.32 -8.26 14.16
N LYS A 51 -0.42 -9.54 14.57
CA LYS A 51 0.72 -10.29 15.13
C LYS A 51 1.84 -10.49 14.10
N LEU A 52 1.51 -10.70 12.82
CA LEU A 52 2.52 -10.82 11.76
C LEU A 52 3.28 -9.51 11.54
N LEU A 53 2.60 -8.37 11.54
CA LEU A 53 3.21 -7.04 11.42
C LEU A 53 4.16 -6.78 12.61
N GLU A 54 3.70 -7.11 13.82
CA GLU A 54 4.49 -7.01 15.04
C GLU A 54 5.73 -7.92 14.99
N PHE A 55 5.56 -9.21 14.66
CA PHE A 55 6.64 -10.19 14.58
C PHE A 55 7.74 -9.75 13.61
N TYR A 56 7.36 -9.30 12.42
CA TYR A 56 8.30 -8.88 11.39
C TYR A 56 8.78 -7.44 11.55
N LYS A 57 8.23 -6.68 12.51
CA LYS A 57 8.50 -5.25 12.74
C LYS A 57 8.33 -4.43 11.45
N ILE A 58 7.24 -4.68 10.73
CA ILE A 58 6.88 -3.97 9.50
C ILE A 58 5.49 -3.36 9.64
N ASN A 59 5.21 -2.35 8.83
CA ASN A 59 3.87 -1.80 8.68
C ASN A 59 3.12 -2.46 7.50
N GLU A 60 1.84 -2.09 7.37
CA GLU A 60 0.96 -2.60 6.30
C GLU A 60 1.46 -2.21 4.91
N GLU A 61 1.91 -0.97 4.74
CA GLU A 61 2.45 -0.46 3.48
C GLU A 61 3.61 -1.35 2.99
N GLN A 62 4.57 -1.67 3.87
CA GLN A 62 5.71 -2.54 3.59
C GLN A 62 5.29 -3.99 3.28
N LEU A 63 4.24 -4.48 3.95
CA LEU A 63 3.71 -5.82 3.71
C LEU A 63 3.04 -5.90 2.33
N PHE A 64 2.24 -4.91 1.96
CA PHE A 64 1.53 -4.89 0.68
C PHE A 64 2.36 -4.35 -0.49
N LEU A 65 3.53 -3.77 -0.22
CA LEU A 65 4.45 -3.25 -1.23
C LEU A 65 4.88 -4.35 -2.21
N GLY A 66 4.70 -4.08 -3.51
CA GLY A 66 5.09 -4.97 -4.60
C GLY A 66 4.16 -6.17 -4.82
N LEU A 67 3.01 -6.24 -4.14
CA LEU A 67 1.94 -7.16 -4.56
C LEU A 67 1.38 -6.63 -5.90
N PRO A 68 1.27 -7.48 -6.95
CA PRO A 68 0.80 -7.00 -8.23
C PRO A 68 -0.64 -6.48 -8.12
N GLU A 69 -0.88 -5.30 -8.70
CA GLU A 69 -2.15 -4.56 -8.66
C GLU A 69 -3.36 -5.38 -9.16
N ASP A 70 -3.10 -6.38 -10.00
CA ASP A 70 -4.10 -7.29 -10.56
C ASP A 70 -4.79 -8.19 -9.51
N VAL A 71 -4.23 -8.24 -8.30
CA VAL A 71 -4.75 -8.95 -7.13
C VAL A 71 -5.79 -8.13 -6.37
N VAL A 72 -5.67 -6.79 -6.43
CA VAL A 72 -6.54 -5.81 -5.76
C VAL A 72 -7.74 -5.50 -6.65
N ALA A 73 -7.52 -5.32 -7.96
CA ALA A 73 -8.56 -4.91 -8.90
C ALA A 73 -9.63 -5.99 -9.18
N ARG A 74 -9.31 -7.29 -9.10
CA ARG A 74 -10.21 -8.36 -9.56
C ARG A 74 -11.24 -8.85 -8.53
N LYS A 75 -11.21 -8.41 -7.27
CA LYS A 75 -12.06 -9.00 -6.21
C LYS A 75 -13.00 -8.05 -5.48
N ALA A 76 -12.87 -6.74 -5.68
CA ALA A 76 -13.79 -5.75 -5.12
C ALA A 76 -15.24 -5.90 -5.64
N VAL A 77 -15.45 -6.68 -6.70
CA VAL A 77 -16.77 -6.88 -7.32
C VAL A 77 -17.58 -8.02 -6.68
N GLU A 78 -16.98 -8.95 -5.91
CA GLU A 78 -17.65 -10.25 -5.70
C GLU A 78 -17.90 -10.75 -4.27
N ASN A 79 -17.36 -10.23 -3.17
CA ASN A 79 -17.62 -10.87 -1.86
C ASN A 79 -17.73 -9.92 -0.66
N ASN A 80 -18.83 -10.07 0.09
CA ASN A 80 -19.19 -9.39 1.33
C ASN A 80 -18.71 -10.18 2.56
N HIS A 81 -17.48 -9.99 3.05
CA HIS A 81 -17.12 -10.49 4.38
C HIS A 81 -16.31 -9.49 5.21
N ALA A 82 -16.53 -9.49 6.53
CA ALA A 82 -15.98 -8.52 7.50
C ALA A 82 -14.44 -8.37 7.50
N ALA A 83 -13.69 -9.35 6.97
CA ALA A 83 -12.26 -9.24 6.73
C ALA A 83 -11.92 -8.16 5.66
N ASP A 84 -12.84 -7.90 4.74
CA ASP A 84 -12.69 -6.86 3.74
C ASP A 84 -12.73 -5.46 4.35
N SER A 85 -13.36 -5.25 5.52
CA SER A 85 -13.45 -3.92 6.13
C SER A 85 -12.08 -3.31 6.47
N TYR A 86 -11.14 -4.10 6.99
CA TYR A 86 -9.80 -3.60 7.32
C TYR A 86 -9.01 -3.22 6.06
N LEU A 87 -9.05 -4.09 5.05
CA LEU A 87 -8.33 -3.88 3.79
C LEU A 87 -8.97 -2.75 2.98
N LEU A 88 -10.30 -2.68 2.93
CA LEU A 88 -11.03 -1.58 2.31
C LEU A 88 -10.69 -0.26 2.99
N ASN A 89 -10.69 -0.21 4.33
CA ASN A 89 -10.30 1.00 5.06
C ASN A 89 -8.84 1.40 4.80
N PHE A 90 -7.91 0.44 4.72
CA PHE A 90 -6.51 0.70 4.37
C PHE A 90 -6.40 1.29 2.96
N PHE A 91 -6.99 0.62 1.96
CA PHE A 91 -6.95 1.08 0.58
C PHE A 91 -7.66 2.42 0.39
N GLN A 92 -8.76 2.65 1.10
CA GLN A 92 -9.48 3.93 1.10
C GLN A 92 -8.59 5.06 1.59
N LYS A 93 -7.91 4.89 2.73
CA LYS A 93 -6.94 5.87 3.25
C LYS A 93 -5.78 6.10 2.28
N GLU A 94 -5.31 5.05 1.61
CA GLU A 94 -4.24 5.14 0.62
C GLU A 94 -4.66 5.84 -0.67
N ILE A 95 -5.94 5.79 -1.04
CA ILE A 95 -6.50 6.58 -2.15
C ILE A 95 -6.59 8.05 -1.73
N GLU A 96 -7.12 8.32 -0.54
CA GLU A 96 -7.23 9.68 0.01
C GLU A 96 -5.87 10.39 0.09
N LYS A 97 -4.83 9.72 0.62
CA LYS A 97 -3.47 10.26 0.63
C LYS A 97 -2.95 10.63 -0.76
N ARG A 98 -3.26 9.81 -1.78
CA ARG A 98 -2.84 10.06 -3.17
C ARG A 98 -3.60 11.24 -3.78
N ASP A 99 -4.90 11.35 -3.49
CA ASP A 99 -5.72 12.47 -3.95
C ASP A 99 -5.25 13.80 -3.35
N ASP A 100 -4.91 13.81 -2.06
CA ASP A 100 -4.32 14.98 -1.40
C ASP A 100 -3.01 15.42 -2.05
N LEU A 101 -2.11 14.47 -2.31
CA LEU A 101 -0.84 14.74 -3.01
C LEU A 101 -1.09 15.30 -4.42
N LEU A 102 -2.03 14.71 -5.15
CA LEU A 102 -2.37 15.12 -6.51
C LEU A 102 -2.98 16.52 -6.55
N ASN A 103 -3.79 16.88 -5.55
CA ASN A 103 -4.33 18.22 -5.40
C ASN A 103 -3.24 19.25 -5.06
N GLY A 104 -2.29 18.89 -4.19
CA GLY A 104 -1.12 19.71 -3.90
C GLY A 104 -0.29 20.00 -5.16
N LEU A 105 0.05 18.96 -5.93
CA LEU A 105 0.82 19.10 -7.17
C LEU A 105 0.10 19.94 -8.23
N LYS A 106 -1.22 19.82 -8.34
CA LYS A 106 -2.03 20.67 -9.24
C LYS A 106 -1.93 22.15 -8.86
N LYS A 107 -2.03 22.45 -7.56
CA LYS A 107 -1.93 23.82 -7.05
C LYS A 107 -0.55 24.43 -7.32
N ASP A 108 0.51 23.66 -7.10
CA ASP A 108 1.88 24.11 -7.37
C ASP A 108 2.08 24.40 -8.87
N LEU A 109 1.53 23.55 -9.75
CA LEU A 109 1.55 23.79 -11.20
C LEU A 109 0.81 25.08 -11.61
N GLU A 110 -0.33 25.37 -11.00
CA GLU A 110 -1.07 26.61 -11.27
C GLU A 110 -0.28 27.85 -10.83
N GLN A 111 0.36 27.79 -9.66
CA GLN A 111 1.21 28.87 -9.17
C GLN A 111 2.40 29.12 -10.08
N LEU A 112 3.09 28.07 -10.53
CA LEU A 112 4.20 28.18 -11.47
C LEU A 112 3.77 28.79 -12.80
N ARG A 113 2.60 28.40 -13.33
CA ARG A 113 2.05 29.01 -14.56
C ARG A 113 1.77 30.50 -14.38
N ALA A 114 1.14 30.89 -13.26
CA ALA A 114 0.87 32.29 -12.97
C ALA A 114 2.14 33.14 -12.81
N LEU A 115 3.18 32.60 -12.16
CA LEU A 115 4.49 33.23 -12.03
C LEU A 115 5.14 33.45 -13.40
N ASN A 116 5.11 32.43 -14.25
CA ASN A 116 5.67 32.49 -15.59
C ASN A 116 4.95 33.56 -16.43
N ASP A 117 3.61 33.59 -16.40
CA ASP A 117 2.80 34.60 -17.09
C ASP A 117 3.11 36.02 -16.62
N LYS A 118 3.35 36.20 -15.31
CA LYS A 118 3.73 37.49 -14.74
C LYS A 118 5.11 37.93 -15.23
N GLN A 119 6.11 37.03 -15.20
CA GLN A 119 7.45 37.31 -15.73
C GLN A 119 7.40 37.71 -17.21
N PHE A 120 6.62 37.01 -18.04
CA PHE A 120 6.50 37.37 -19.46
C PHE A 120 5.86 38.75 -19.67
N LYS A 121 4.90 39.15 -18.84
CA LYS A 121 4.30 40.50 -18.89
C LYS A 121 5.32 41.58 -18.53
N GLU A 122 6.09 41.37 -17.45
CA GLU A 122 7.14 42.30 -17.02
C GLU A 122 8.23 42.46 -18.10
N LEU A 123 8.69 41.36 -18.69
CA LEU A 123 9.67 41.38 -19.79
C LEU A 123 9.17 42.14 -21.02
N ARG A 124 7.89 42.01 -21.39
CA ARG A 124 7.29 42.77 -22.51
C ARG A 124 7.21 44.26 -22.20
N PHE A 125 6.89 44.62 -20.96
CA PHE A 125 6.82 46.01 -20.53
C PHE A 125 8.20 46.69 -20.56
N LEU A 126 9.23 46.02 -20.02
CA LEU A 126 10.61 46.52 -20.04
C LEU A 126 11.11 46.76 -21.47
N LYS A 127 10.87 45.83 -22.40
CA LYS A 127 11.25 45.96 -23.82
C LYS A 127 10.56 47.12 -24.55
N LYS A 128 9.36 47.54 -24.10
CA LYS A 128 8.62 48.67 -24.71
C LYS A 128 9.13 50.03 -24.25
N ASN A 129 9.78 50.11 -23.09
CA ASN A 129 10.25 51.37 -22.49
C ASN A 129 11.76 51.60 -22.65
N THR A 130 12.44 50.83 -23.52
CA THR A 130 13.90 50.92 -23.74
C THR A 130 14.33 51.69 -24.99
N PHE A 131 13.43 52.46 -25.64
CA PHE A 131 13.75 53.40 -26.72
C PHE A 131 12.94 54.68 -26.59
#